data_AF-A0A6S6U613-F1
#
_entry.id   AF-A0A6S6U613-F1
#
_cell.length_a   1.000
_cell.length_b   1.000
_cell.length_c   1.000
_cell.angle_alpha   90.00
_cell.angle_beta   90.00
_cell.angle_gamma   90.00
#
_symmetry.space_group_name_H-M   'P 1'
#
loop_
_entity.id
_entity.type
_entity.pdbx_description
1 polymer ?
#
loop_
_entity_poly.entity_id
_entity_poly.type
_entity_poly.pdbx_seq_one_letter_code
_entity_poly.pdbx_strand_id
1 'polypeptide(L)'
;LVFWTMLSFYVSGWRKSGSVILLSLVAIWMLTAVILPAGLRVSIDKTVHVPSGTDIVMLQREVVNGAWDIPREVTMNNFFKQHPEWKDYEPIDDSFEWQWYYAFQQIGDERTEDLSTYYRDGRLERDKLATWLSFLAPPSLFERYLQSLAKTDLKSSIEYEERVRAYHASLRAFYYPKFFKNVPFEKSELKNLPSFLSR
;
A
#
# COMPACT_ATOMS: atom_id res chain seq x y z
N LEU A 1 7.65 -10.93 -28.57
CA LEU A 1 8.28 -11.01 -29.91
C LEU A 1 7.30 -11.45 -30.99
N VAL A 2 6.53 -12.53 -30.79
CA VAL A 2 5.54 -13.03 -31.77
C VAL A 2 4.63 -11.95 -32.35
N PHE A 3 4.04 -11.09 -31.50
CA PHE A 3 3.20 -9.97 -31.94
C PHE A 3 3.93 -9.07 -32.96
N TRP A 4 5.15 -8.63 -32.64
CA TRP A 4 5.94 -7.76 -33.51
C TRP A 4 6.34 -8.44 -34.81
N THR A 5 6.71 -9.71 -34.76
CA THR A 5 7.02 -10.51 -35.96
C THR A 5 5.80 -10.60 -36.90
N MET A 6 4.63 -10.92 -36.35
CA MET A 6 3.39 -10.99 -37.14
C MET A 6 3.00 -9.63 -37.72
N LEU A 7 3.12 -8.57 -36.93
CA LEU A 7 2.83 -7.20 -37.39
C LEU A 7 3.78 -6.78 -38.52
N SER A 8 5.10 -6.98 -38.35
CA SER A 8 6.08 -6.67 -39.37
C SER A 8 5.86 -7.48 -40.65
N PHE A 9 5.55 -8.77 -40.53
CA PHE A 9 5.21 -9.61 -41.68
C PHE A 9 3.95 -9.09 -42.42
N TYR A 10 2.89 -8.77 -41.68
CA TYR A 10 1.64 -8.28 -42.24
C TYR A 10 1.80 -6.93 -42.97
N VAL A 11 2.48 -5.97 -42.34
CA VAL A 11 2.72 -4.64 -42.93
C VAL A 11 3.70 -4.73 -44.10
N SER A 12 4.69 -5.61 -44.03
CA SER A 12 5.63 -5.83 -45.15
C SER A 12 4.98 -6.50 -46.36
N GLY A 13 3.85 -7.18 -46.18
CA GLY A 13 3.03 -7.69 -47.26
C GLY A 13 2.34 -6.59 -48.09
N TRP A 14 2.34 -5.34 -47.62
CA TRP A 14 1.81 -4.21 -48.38
C TRP A 14 2.74 -3.92 -49.56
N ARG A 15 2.20 -3.88 -50.79
CA ARG A 15 2.95 -3.51 -52.01
C ARG A 15 3.27 -2.00 -52.05
N LYS A 16 3.92 -1.48 -51.00
CA LYS A 16 4.33 -0.08 -50.82
C LYS A 16 5.85 0.01 -50.75
N SER A 17 6.41 1.21 -50.82
CA SER A 17 7.85 1.41 -50.69
C SER A 17 8.33 1.09 -49.27
N GLY A 18 9.60 0.71 -49.13
CA GLY A 18 10.22 0.41 -47.83
C GLY A 18 10.07 1.56 -46.82
N SER A 19 10.19 2.82 -47.28
CA SER A 19 10.02 4.00 -46.42
C SER A 19 8.60 4.09 -45.85
N VAL A 20 7.58 3.73 -46.63
CA VAL A 20 6.17 3.73 -46.15
C VAL A 20 5.95 2.62 -45.12
N ILE A 21 6.51 1.44 -45.35
CA ILE A 21 6.45 0.32 -44.40
C ILE A 21 7.11 0.70 -43.07
N LEU A 22 8.33 1.23 -43.12
CA LEU A 22 9.08 1.67 -41.95
C LEU A 22 8.31 2.72 -41.15
N LEU A 23 7.83 3.77 -41.82
CA LEU A 23 7.09 4.85 -41.16
C LEU A 23 5.79 4.32 -40.53
N SER A 24 5.10 3.39 -41.19
CA SER A 24 3.89 2.76 -40.65
C SER A 24 4.18 1.96 -39.38
N LEU A 25 5.25 1.16 -39.38
CA LEU A 25 5.66 0.38 -38.21
C LEU A 25 6.07 1.28 -37.03
N VAL A 26 6.83 2.34 -37.30
CA VAL A 26 7.19 3.34 -36.27
C VAL A 26 5.94 4.02 -35.71
N ALA A 27 4.98 4.39 -36.56
CA ALA A 27 3.73 4.98 -36.11
C ALA A 27 2.91 4.03 -35.22
N ILE A 28 2.77 2.75 -35.61
CA ILE A 28 2.07 1.74 -34.81
C ILE A 28 2.78 1.50 -33.49
N TRP A 29 4.11 1.41 -33.51
CA TRP A 29 4.90 1.30 -32.30
C TRP A 29 4.68 2.50 -31.39
N MET A 30 4.72 3.72 -31.92
CA MET A 30 4.50 4.94 -31.15
C MET A 30 3.10 4.97 -30.51
N LEU A 31 2.08 4.59 -31.29
CA LEU A 31 0.70 4.51 -30.83
C LEU A 31 0.54 3.50 -29.70
N THR A 32 1.08 2.29 -29.85
CA THR A 32 0.85 1.19 -28.89
C THR A 32 1.80 1.19 -27.69
N ALA A 33 3.01 1.74 -27.83
CA ALA A 33 4.02 1.78 -26.77
C ALA A 33 3.94 3.03 -25.89
N VAL A 34 3.40 4.15 -26.39
CA VAL A 34 3.40 5.42 -25.64
C VAL A 34 2.03 6.09 -25.60
N ILE A 35 1.42 6.36 -26.75
CA ILE A 35 0.17 7.15 -26.78
C ILE A 35 -0.96 6.41 -26.10
N LEU A 36 -1.17 5.14 -26.47
CA LEU A 36 -2.22 4.30 -25.90
C LEU A 36 -2.01 4.07 -24.40
N PRO A 37 -0.84 3.62 -23.90
CA PRO A 37 -0.61 3.46 -22.46
C PRO A 37 -0.82 4.75 -21.66
N ALA A 38 -0.34 5.90 -22.16
CA ALA A 38 -0.53 7.19 -21.51
C ALA A 38 -2.02 7.57 -21.44
N GLY A 39 -2.76 7.39 -22.54
CA GLY A 39 -4.20 7.63 -22.59
C GLY A 39 -4.99 6.72 -21.65
N LEU A 40 -4.66 5.41 -21.63
CA LEU A 40 -5.30 4.44 -20.73
C LEU A 40 -5.07 4.81 -19.26
N ARG A 41 -3.84 5.20 -18.90
CA ARG A 41 -3.53 5.66 -17.54
C ARG A 41 -4.39 6.86 -17.14
N VAL A 42 -4.47 7.89 -17.98
CA VAL A 42 -5.29 9.08 -17.70
C VAL A 42 -6.77 8.72 -17.53
N SER A 43 -7.29 7.81 -18.37
CA SER A 43 -8.68 7.34 -18.25
C SER A 43 -8.92 6.59 -16.94
N ILE A 44 -8.00 5.71 -16.53
CA ILE A 44 -8.09 4.98 -15.26
C ILE A 44 -8.05 5.96 -14.08
N ASP A 45 -7.11 6.92 -14.08
CA ASP A 45 -6.94 7.88 -12.99
C ASP A 45 -8.19 8.77 -12.81
N LYS A 46 -8.93 9.05 -13.90
CA LYS A 46 -10.21 9.78 -13.85
C LYS A 46 -11.40 8.91 -13.39
N THR A 47 -11.35 7.61 -13.66
CA THR A 47 -12.47 6.69 -13.40
C THR A 47 -12.46 6.19 -11.96
N VAL A 48 -11.27 5.90 -11.43
CA VAL A 48 -11.09 5.38 -10.07
C VAL A 48 -10.41 6.45 -9.24
N HIS A 49 -11.15 7.11 -8.36
CA HIS A 49 -10.56 8.03 -7.41
C HIS A 49 -9.72 7.27 -6.36
N VAL A 50 -8.56 7.81 -6.03
CA VAL A 50 -7.69 7.31 -4.97
C VAL A 50 -7.35 8.53 -4.10
N PRO A 51 -7.64 8.50 -2.79
CA PRO A 51 -7.32 9.61 -1.90
C PRO A 51 -5.81 9.85 -1.84
N SER A 52 -5.37 11.01 -1.34
CA SER A 52 -3.94 11.26 -1.21
C SER A 52 -3.36 10.44 -0.06
N GLY A 53 -2.21 9.80 -0.29
CA GLY A 53 -1.44 9.18 0.80
C GLY A 53 -1.01 10.20 1.85
N THR A 54 -0.86 11.47 1.45
CA THR A 54 -0.57 12.58 2.36
C THR A 54 -1.72 12.84 3.34
N ASP A 55 -2.97 12.64 2.93
CA ASP A 55 -4.13 12.86 3.80
C ASP A 55 -4.14 11.84 4.95
N ILE A 56 -3.74 10.59 4.67
CA ILE A 56 -3.54 9.54 5.70
C ILE A 56 -2.49 9.99 6.71
N VAL A 57 -1.31 10.40 6.22
CA VAL A 57 -0.20 10.81 7.10
C VAL A 57 -0.56 12.07 7.89
N MET A 58 -1.25 13.02 7.28
CA MET A 58 -1.66 14.25 7.93
C MET A 58 -2.68 13.97 9.04
N LEU A 59 -3.73 13.21 8.73
CA LEU A 59 -4.76 12.85 9.71
C LEU A 59 -4.16 12.07 10.90
N GLN A 60 -3.28 11.11 10.63
CA GLN A 60 -2.59 10.37 11.70
C GLN A 60 -1.80 11.33 12.59
N ARG A 61 -1.03 12.24 11.99
CA ARG A 61 -0.21 13.21 12.73
C ARG A 61 -1.04 14.20 13.53
N GLU A 62 -2.14 14.70 12.99
CA GLU A 62 -3.04 15.60 13.70
C GLU A 62 -3.68 14.91 14.90
N VAL A 63 -4.13 13.67 14.75
CA VAL A 63 -4.69 12.88 15.86
C VAL A 63 -3.63 12.60 16.93
N VAL A 64 -2.44 12.19 16.52
CA VAL A 64 -1.33 11.86 17.44
C VAL A 64 -0.79 13.10 18.16
N ASN A 65 -0.62 14.21 17.45
CA ASN A 65 -0.16 15.45 18.06
C ASN A 65 -1.24 16.08 18.96
N GLY A 66 -2.49 16.09 18.51
CA GLY A 66 -3.62 16.61 19.29
C GLY A 66 -3.91 15.79 20.56
N ALA A 67 -3.44 14.54 20.64
CA ALA A 67 -3.55 13.73 21.85
C ALA A 67 -2.80 14.30 23.06
N TRP A 68 -1.79 15.15 22.83
CA TRP A 68 -1.06 15.84 23.90
C TRP A 68 -1.88 16.98 24.54
N ASP A 69 -2.88 17.50 23.83
CA ASP A 69 -3.68 18.65 24.25
C ASP A 69 -4.99 18.26 24.96
N ILE A 70 -5.29 16.96 25.08
CA ILE A 70 -6.52 16.44 25.70
C ILE A 70 -6.21 15.64 26.98
N PRO A 71 -7.16 15.56 27.94
CA PRO A 71 -6.97 14.75 29.15
C PRO A 71 -6.69 13.28 28.80
N ARG A 72 -5.74 12.66 29.51
CA ARG A 72 -5.34 11.26 29.27
C ARG A 72 -6.51 10.30 29.34
N GLU A 73 -7.43 10.52 30.27
CA GLU A 73 -8.63 9.70 30.48
C GLU A 73 -9.49 9.66 29.23
N VAL A 74 -9.55 10.75 28.45
CA VAL A 74 -10.30 10.77 27.18
C VAL A 74 -9.67 9.82 26.16
N THR A 75 -8.34 9.88 26.02
CA THR A 75 -7.58 8.96 25.16
C THR A 75 -7.76 7.51 25.62
N MET A 76 -7.52 7.22 26.90
CA MET A 76 -7.56 5.86 27.43
C MET A 76 -8.97 5.25 27.36
N ASN A 77 -10.02 6.03 27.68
CA ASN A 77 -11.40 5.56 27.55
C ASN A 77 -11.78 5.25 26.10
N ASN A 78 -11.27 6.02 25.13
CA ASN A 78 -11.49 5.70 23.72
C ASN A 78 -10.72 4.46 23.27
N PHE A 79 -9.48 4.29 23.76
CA PHE A 79 -8.66 3.12 23.50
C PHE A 79 -9.33 1.84 24.04
N PHE A 80 -9.78 1.83 25.29
CA PHE A 80 -10.40 0.65 25.91
C PHE A 80 -11.74 0.23 25.30
N LYS A 81 -12.44 1.13 24.62
CA LYS A 81 -13.65 0.76 23.85
C LYS A 81 -13.32 -0.19 22.70
N GLN A 82 -12.16 -0.01 22.07
CA GLN A 82 -11.72 -0.84 20.95
C GLN A 82 -10.84 -2.02 21.40
N HIS A 83 -10.11 -1.83 22.51
CA HIS A 83 -9.18 -2.83 23.07
C HIS A 83 -9.51 -3.16 24.54
N PRO A 84 -10.64 -3.84 24.78
CA PRO A 84 -11.12 -4.12 26.14
C PRO A 84 -10.19 -5.04 26.94
N GLU A 85 -9.28 -5.76 26.30
CA GLU A 85 -8.27 -6.60 26.95
C GLU A 85 -7.22 -5.83 27.76
N TRP A 86 -7.16 -4.49 27.60
CA TRP A 86 -6.27 -3.59 28.34
C TRP A 86 -6.99 -2.72 29.37
N LYS A 87 -8.31 -2.88 29.54
CA LYS A 87 -9.14 -2.00 30.39
C LYS A 87 -8.76 -2.01 31.89
N ASP A 88 -8.13 -3.10 32.36
CA ASP A 88 -7.71 -3.27 33.75
C ASP A 88 -6.36 -2.57 34.02
N TYR A 89 -5.93 -1.69 33.11
CA TYR A 89 -4.81 -0.79 33.31
C TYR A 89 -5.08 0.17 34.47
N GLU A 90 -4.11 0.26 35.38
CA GLU A 90 -4.10 1.22 36.47
C GLU A 90 -2.99 2.26 36.21
N PRO A 91 -3.33 3.55 36.08
CA PRO A 91 -2.32 4.60 35.99
C PRO A 91 -1.50 4.64 37.28
N ILE A 92 -0.18 4.80 37.15
CA ILE A 92 0.78 4.77 38.27
C ILE A 92 0.89 6.15 38.92
N ASP A 93 0.92 7.22 38.12
CA ASP A 93 0.94 8.60 38.61
C ASP A 93 0.44 9.61 37.56
N ASP A 94 0.50 10.90 37.90
CA ASP A 94 0.08 11.98 37.00
C ASP A 94 1.14 12.36 35.94
N SER A 95 2.27 11.66 35.86
CA SER A 95 3.37 11.95 34.95
C SER A 95 3.25 11.24 33.59
N PHE A 96 4.29 11.33 32.76
CA PHE A 96 4.30 10.69 31.45
C PHE A 96 4.25 9.16 31.59
N GLU A 97 3.33 8.52 30.87
CA GLU A 97 3.21 7.06 30.84
C GLU A 97 3.26 6.50 29.42
N TRP A 98 4.01 5.40 29.25
CA TRP A 98 4.19 4.73 27.96
C TRP A 98 2.90 4.09 27.45
N GLN A 99 2.04 3.60 28.35
CA GLN A 99 0.75 3.00 28.03
C GLN A 99 -0.15 4.01 27.32
N TRP A 100 -0.24 5.23 27.87
CA TRP A 100 -0.95 6.34 27.24
C TRP A 100 -0.32 6.74 25.91
N TYR A 101 1.02 6.82 25.85
CA TYR A 101 1.74 7.14 24.63
C TYR A 101 1.42 6.18 23.49
N TYR A 102 1.51 4.86 23.73
CA TYR A 102 1.21 3.85 22.72
C TYR A 102 -0.29 3.74 22.41
N ALA A 103 -1.17 4.02 23.38
CA ALA A 103 -2.61 4.05 23.16
C ALA A 103 -3.00 5.13 22.14
N PHE A 104 -2.52 6.37 22.26
CA PHE A 104 -2.89 7.40 21.28
C PHE A 104 -2.23 7.20 19.91
N GLN A 105 -1.06 6.56 19.83
CA GLN A 105 -0.44 6.19 18.55
C GLN A 105 -1.33 5.20 17.79
N GLN A 106 -1.84 4.19 18.50
CA GLN A 106 -2.73 3.20 17.91
C GLN A 106 -4.11 3.80 17.57
N ILE A 107 -4.67 4.68 18.41
CA ILE A 107 -5.86 5.44 18.04
C ILE A 107 -5.61 6.25 16.77
N GLY A 108 -4.43 6.85 16.62
CA GLY A 108 -4.00 7.53 15.39
C GLY A 108 -4.10 6.64 14.16
N ASP A 109 -3.56 5.42 14.24
CA ASP A 109 -3.65 4.42 13.17
C ASP A 109 -5.12 4.08 12.85
N GLU A 110 -5.93 3.82 13.87
CA GLU A 110 -7.36 3.47 13.76
C GLU A 110 -8.21 4.60 13.14
N ARG A 111 -7.92 5.86 13.49
CA ARG A 111 -8.60 7.02 12.88
C ARG A 111 -8.31 7.15 11.39
N THR A 112 -7.23 6.56 10.90
CA THR A 112 -6.90 6.56 9.48
C THR A 112 -7.29 5.27 8.75
N GLU A 113 -7.89 4.29 9.43
CA GLU A 113 -8.17 2.97 8.87
C GLU A 113 -9.03 3.05 7.61
N ASP A 114 -10.14 3.78 7.65
CA ASP A 114 -11.04 3.95 6.51
C ASP A 114 -10.33 4.58 5.31
N LEU A 115 -9.56 5.64 5.55
CA LEU A 115 -8.84 6.36 4.50
C LEU A 115 -7.72 5.50 3.91
N SER A 116 -7.04 4.73 4.75
CA SER A 116 -5.98 3.79 4.35
C SER A 116 -6.53 2.61 3.56
N THR A 117 -7.69 2.09 3.95
CA THR A 117 -8.43 1.06 3.23
C THR A 117 -8.90 1.58 1.88
N TYR A 118 -9.50 2.77 1.84
CA TYR A 118 -9.93 3.39 0.59
C TYR A 118 -8.76 3.63 -0.38
N TYR A 119 -7.62 4.07 0.14
CA TYR A 119 -6.38 4.22 -0.63
C TYR A 119 -5.89 2.89 -1.23
N ARG A 120 -5.82 1.84 -0.41
CA ARG A 120 -5.38 0.49 -0.83
C ARG A 120 -6.31 -0.06 -1.91
N ASP A 121 -7.62 -0.02 -1.67
CA ASP A 121 -8.61 -0.64 -2.55
C ASP A 121 -8.69 0.10 -3.88
N GLY A 122 -8.58 1.44 -3.88
CA GLY A 122 -8.49 2.22 -5.10
C GLY A 122 -7.24 1.91 -5.93
N ARG A 123 -6.07 1.69 -5.30
CA ARG A 123 -4.85 1.25 -6.00
C ARG A 123 -5.05 -0.13 -6.65
N LEU A 124 -5.62 -1.08 -5.91
CA LEU A 124 -5.92 -2.42 -6.44
C LEU A 124 -6.88 -2.36 -7.62
N GLU A 125 -7.91 -1.52 -7.56
CA GLU A 125 -8.87 -1.36 -8.64
C GLU A 125 -8.25 -0.74 -9.89
N ARG A 126 -7.40 0.30 -9.73
CA ARG A 126 -6.63 0.86 -10.86
C ARG A 126 -5.75 -0.20 -11.54
N ASP A 127 -5.11 -1.08 -10.77
CA ASP A 127 -4.23 -2.12 -11.32
C ASP A 127 -5.00 -3.24 -12.04
N LYS A 128 -6.19 -3.61 -11.55
CA LYS A 128 -7.08 -4.52 -12.28
C LYS A 128 -7.47 -3.95 -13.64
N LEU A 129 -7.88 -2.68 -13.70
CA LEU A 129 -8.21 -2.02 -14.96
C LEU A 129 -6.98 -1.93 -15.88
N ALA A 130 -5.82 -1.55 -15.35
CA ALA A 130 -4.57 -1.51 -16.10
C ALA A 130 -4.20 -2.88 -16.68
N THR A 131 -4.41 -3.96 -15.92
CA THR A 131 -4.19 -5.34 -16.38
C THR A 131 -5.06 -5.66 -17.59
N TRP A 132 -6.38 -5.42 -17.50
CA TRP A 132 -7.31 -5.67 -18.61
C TRP A 132 -7.00 -4.82 -19.85
N LEU A 133 -6.68 -3.55 -19.65
CA LEU A 133 -6.40 -2.63 -20.76
C LEU A 133 -5.02 -2.87 -21.38
N SER A 134 -4.07 -3.48 -20.65
CA SER A 134 -2.74 -3.80 -21.18
C SER A 134 -2.76 -4.78 -22.36
N PHE A 135 -3.81 -5.59 -22.52
CA PHE A 135 -3.99 -6.46 -23.68
C PHE A 135 -4.10 -5.68 -25.02
N LEU A 136 -4.51 -4.41 -24.97
CA LEU A 136 -4.54 -3.51 -26.14
C LEU A 136 -3.15 -2.93 -26.48
N ALA A 137 -2.21 -2.99 -25.53
CA ALA A 137 -0.87 -2.43 -25.63
C ALA A 137 0.18 -3.52 -25.32
N PRO A 138 0.57 -4.35 -26.31
CA PRO A 138 1.50 -5.46 -26.11
C PRO A 138 2.81 -5.11 -25.37
N PRO A 139 3.42 -3.92 -25.58
CA PRO A 139 4.56 -3.48 -24.75
C PRO A 139 4.24 -3.41 -23.26
N SER A 140 3.13 -2.76 -22.89
CA SER A 140 2.73 -2.61 -21.49
C SER A 140 2.37 -3.94 -20.85
N LEU A 141 1.72 -4.86 -21.58
CA LEU A 141 1.47 -6.21 -21.08
C LEU A 141 2.78 -6.94 -20.77
N PHE A 142 3.77 -6.84 -21.66
CA PHE A 142 5.07 -7.46 -21.44
C PHE A 142 5.84 -6.81 -20.28
N GLU A 143 5.80 -5.48 -20.17
CA GLU A 143 6.38 -4.76 -19.03
C GLU A 143 5.78 -5.22 -17.70
N ARG A 144 4.45 -5.31 -17.62
CA ARG A 144 3.75 -5.81 -16.42
C ARG A 144 4.13 -7.24 -16.06
N TYR A 145 4.29 -8.10 -17.08
CA TYR A 145 4.78 -9.47 -16.86
C TYR A 145 6.20 -9.47 -16.27
N LEU A 146 7.11 -8.64 -16.80
CA LEU A 146 8.47 -8.50 -16.27
C LEU A 146 8.47 -7.96 -14.82
N GLN A 147 7.62 -6.98 -14.52
CA GLN A 147 7.46 -6.44 -13.16
C GLN A 147 6.96 -7.51 -12.19
N SER A 148 6.00 -8.33 -12.61
CA SER A 148 5.48 -9.43 -11.79
C SER A 148 6.56 -10.50 -11.53
N LEU A 149 7.33 -10.87 -12.55
CA LEU A 149 8.49 -11.76 -12.38
C LEU A 149 9.54 -11.20 -11.43
N ALA A 150 9.78 -9.89 -11.50
CA ALA A 150 10.73 -9.18 -10.63
C ALA A 150 10.18 -8.88 -9.23
N LYS A 151 8.89 -9.16 -8.97
CA LYS A 151 8.18 -8.76 -7.75
C LYS A 151 8.22 -7.24 -7.48
N THR A 152 8.13 -6.46 -8.55
CA THR A 152 8.08 -4.98 -8.51
C THR A 152 6.74 -4.43 -9.02
N ASP A 153 5.75 -5.30 -9.23
CA ASP A 153 4.38 -4.91 -9.56
C ASP A 153 3.63 -4.36 -8.33
N LEU A 154 2.44 -3.77 -8.56
CA LEU A 154 1.63 -3.21 -7.47
C LEU A 154 1.28 -4.29 -6.44
N LYS A 155 0.92 -5.49 -6.89
CA LYS A 155 0.54 -6.59 -5.99
C LYS A 155 1.65 -6.89 -4.99
N SER A 156 2.90 -7.01 -5.46
CA SER A 156 4.06 -7.22 -4.59
C SER A 156 4.26 -6.09 -3.58
N SER A 157 3.99 -4.83 -3.97
CA SER A 157 4.01 -3.68 -3.05
C SER A 157 2.94 -3.79 -1.97
N ILE A 158 1.70 -4.14 -2.32
CA ILE A 158 0.60 -4.28 -1.35
C ILE A 158 0.88 -5.43 -0.38
N GLU A 159 1.35 -6.58 -0.88
CA GLU A 159 1.73 -7.71 -0.02
C GLU A 159 2.86 -7.32 0.96
N TYR A 160 3.80 -6.48 0.54
CA TYR A 160 4.83 -5.95 1.43
C TYR A 160 4.24 -5.04 2.52
N GLU A 161 3.36 -4.11 2.15
CA GLU A 161 2.66 -3.23 3.10
C GLU A 161 1.87 -4.06 4.14
N GLU A 162 1.22 -5.14 3.72
CA GLU A 162 0.50 -6.07 4.61
C GLU A 162 1.45 -6.80 5.57
N ARG A 163 2.61 -7.29 5.09
CA ARG A 163 3.62 -7.89 5.97
C ARG A 163 4.15 -6.92 7.02
N VAL A 164 4.32 -5.65 6.67
CA VAL A 164 4.72 -4.60 7.64
C VAL A 164 3.63 -4.40 8.69
N ARG A 165 2.35 -4.33 8.30
CA ARG A 165 1.23 -4.22 9.25
C ARG A 165 1.13 -5.43 10.17
N ALA A 166 1.26 -6.64 9.62
CA ALA A 166 1.25 -7.87 10.40
C ALA A 166 2.41 -7.92 11.40
N TYR A 167 3.60 -7.47 10.99
CA TYR A 167 4.75 -7.36 11.89
C TYR A 167 4.51 -6.35 13.01
N HIS A 168 3.98 -5.16 12.72
CA HIS A 168 3.61 -4.18 13.75
C HIS A 168 2.55 -4.73 14.72
N ALA A 169 1.55 -5.45 14.22
CA ALA A 169 0.57 -6.13 15.06
C ALA A 169 1.23 -7.18 15.98
N SER A 170 2.19 -7.96 15.46
CA SER A 170 2.93 -8.93 16.27
C SER A 170 3.80 -8.29 17.35
N LEU A 171 4.38 -7.12 17.07
CA LEU A 171 5.10 -6.32 18.07
C LEU A 171 4.15 -5.86 19.18
N ARG A 172 2.97 -5.32 18.84
CA ARG A 172 1.95 -4.95 19.84
C ARG A 172 1.53 -6.16 20.68
N ALA A 173 1.20 -7.28 20.04
CA ALA A 173 0.79 -8.50 20.74
C ALA A 173 1.86 -9.01 21.73
N PHE A 174 3.15 -8.82 21.41
CA PHE A 174 4.25 -9.22 22.28
C PHE A 174 4.54 -8.23 23.42
N TYR A 175 4.48 -6.92 23.15
CA TYR A 175 4.89 -5.88 24.10
C TYR A 175 3.74 -5.32 24.94
N TYR A 176 2.51 -5.23 24.42
CA TYR A 176 1.39 -4.65 25.16
C TYR A 176 1.06 -5.38 26.46
N PRO A 177 1.10 -6.72 26.55
CA PRO A 177 0.96 -7.40 27.84
C PRO A 177 1.99 -6.93 28.89
N LYS A 178 3.22 -6.64 28.46
CA LYS A 178 4.30 -6.19 29.35
C LYS A 178 4.06 -4.78 29.85
N PHE A 179 3.55 -3.90 28.97
CA PHE A 179 3.21 -2.53 29.33
C PHE A 179 1.90 -2.42 30.14
N PHE A 180 0.80 -2.95 29.61
CA PHE A 180 -0.54 -2.75 30.19
C PHE A 180 -0.84 -3.64 31.40
N LYS A 181 -0.16 -4.79 31.54
CA LYS A 181 -0.34 -5.71 32.68
C LYS A 181 0.86 -5.77 33.60
N ASN A 182 1.83 -4.86 33.43
CA ASN A 182 3.06 -4.81 34.22
C ASN A 182 3.80 -6.16 34.31
N VAL A 183 3.77 -6.95 33.22
CA VAL A 183 4.49 -8.23 33.16
C VAL A 183 5.99 -7.94 32.95
N PRO A 184 6.89 -8.42 33.84
CA PRO A 184 8.32 -8.22 33.69
C PRO A 184 8.84 -8.77 32.36
N PHE A 185 9.77 -8.04 31.73
CA PHE A 185 10.49 -8.56 30.57
C PHE A 185 11.64 -9.44 31.03
N GLU A 186 11.59 -10.74 30.73
CA GLU A 186 12.68 -11.66 31.06
C GLU A 186 13.68 -11.81 29.90
N LYS A 187 14.96 -12.01 30.24
CA LYS A 187 16.01 -12.27 29.23
C LYS A 187 15.70 -13.50 28.37
N SER A 188 14.99 -14.49 28.92
CA SER A 188 14.52 -15.69 28.22
C SER A 188 13.62 -15.36 27.02
N GLU A 189 12.84 -14.28 27.10
CA GLU A 189 11.89 -13.84 26.07
C GLU A 189 12.54 -13.21 24.84
N LEU A 190 13.83 -12.86 24.89
CA LEU A 190 14.57 -12.37 23.71
C LEU A 190 14.50 -13.37 22.53
N LYS A 191 14.38 -14.66 22.83
CA LYS A 191 14.23 -15.73 21.82
C LYS A 191 12.86 -15.72 21.14
N ASN A 192 11.86 -15.08 21.76
CA ASN A 192 10.48 -15.01 21.31
C ASN A 192 10.14 -13.65 20.66
N LEU A 193 11.15 -12.79 20.44
CA LEU A 193 10.94 -11.51 19.78
C LEU A 193 10.33 -11.72 18.39
N PRO A 194 9.27 -10.99 18.05
CA PRO A 194 8.74 -11.02 16.69
C PRO A 194 9.83 -10.65 15.69
N SER A 195 9.86 -11.35 14.56
CA SER A 195 10.80 -11.08 13.47
C SER A 195 10.03 -10.73 12.20
N PHE A 196 10.58 -9.81 11.42
CA PHE A 196 10.00 -9.45 10.15
C PHE A 196 10.27 -10.56 9.12
N LEU A 197 9.21 -11.19 8.63
CA LEU A 197 9.30 -12.14 7.53
C LEU A 197 9.42 -11.38 6.21
N SER A 198 10.63 -11.36 5.66
CA SER A 198 10.92 -10.63 4.43
C SER A 198 10.37 -11.29 3.16
N ARG A 199 9.95 -12.56 3.24
CA ARG A 199 9.43 -13.36 2.12
C ARG A 199 8.29 -14.26 2.57
#